data_AF-X1VSQ9-F1
#
_entry.id   AF-X1VSQ9-F1
#
_cell.length_a   1.000
_cell.length_b   1.000
_cell.length_c   1.000
_cell.angle_alpha   90.00
_cell.angle_beta   90.00
_cell.angle_gamma   90.00
#
_symmetry.space_group_name_H-M   'P 1'
#
loop_
_entity.id
_entity.type
_entity.pdbx_description
1 polymer ?
#
loop_
_entity_poly.entity_id
_entity_poly.type
_entity_poly.pdbx_seq_one_letter_code
_entity_poly.pdbx_strand_id
1 'polypeptide(L)' 'MYKAMKIKSLKNYGIPSHILDIWEKYYSPCLLPLQEEAVRNYGILDYGRGDKDNNNLLVIAPPSQGKSFLGEGRIQA' A
#
# COMPACT_ATOMS: atom_id res chain seq x y z
N MET A 1 -9.41 16.11 -12.89
CA MET A 1 -9.96 15.06 -12.00
C MET A 1 -8.83 14.15 -11.61
N TYR A 2 -8.54 14.03 -10.32
CA TYR A 2 -7.59 13.03 -9.82
C TYR A 2 -8.23 11.65 -9.92
N LYS A 3 -7.54 10.69 -10.56
CA LYS A 3 -8.00 9.30 -10.67
C LYS A 3 -7.27 8.51 -9.59
N ALA A 4 -7.95 8.24 -8.48
CA ALA A 4 -7.39 7.48 -7.37
C ALA A 4 -6.95 6.08 -7.81
N MET A 5 -5.81 5.62 -7.28
CA MET A 5 -5.30 4.27 -7.51
C MET A 5 -6.27 3.24 -6.91
N LYS A 6 -6.63 2.24 -7.71
CA LYS A 6 -7.45 1.10 -7.24
C LYS A 6 -6.57 0.12 -6.47
N ILE A 7 -7.09 -0.46 -5.38
CA ILE A 7 -6.40 -1.53 -4.64
C ILE A 7 -6.00 -2.68 -5.56
N LYS A 8 -6.86 -3.07 -6.52
CA LYS A 8 -6.51 -4.14 -7.48
C LYS A 8 -5.30 -3.86 -8.36
N SER A 9 -4.87 -2.61 -8.50
CA SER A 9 -3.64 -2.28 -9.24
C SER A 9 -2.37 -2.69 -8.49
N LEU A 10 -2.47 -2.97 -7.19
CA LEU A 10 -1.37 -3.46 -6.37
C LEU A 10 -0.88 -4.86 -6.76
N LYS A 11 -1.64 -5.59 -7.60
CA LYS A 11 -1.16 -6.81 -8.27
C LYS A 11 0.14 -6.58 -9.04
N ASN A 12 0.35 -5.38 -9.57
CA ASN A 12 1.56 -5.02 -10.32
C ASN A 12 2.80 -4.91 -9.41
N TYR A 13 2.58 -4.84 -8.10
CA TYR A 13 3.61 -4.83 -7.07
C TYR A 13 3.83 -6.23 -6.48
N GLY A 14 3.25 -7.29 -7.07
CA GLY A 14 3.45 -8.67 -6.63
C GLY A 14 2.47 -9.17 -5.58
N ILE A 15 1.53 -8.33 -5.13
CA ILE A 15 0.55 -8.72 -4.11
C ILE A 15 -0.43 -9.76 -4.68
N PRO A 16 -0.60 -10.93 -4.01
CA PRO A 16 -1.54 -11.95 -4.45
C PRO A 16 -2.99 -11.47 -4.52
N SER A 17 -3.74 -11.92 -5.52
CA SER A 17 -5.13 -11.47 -5.74
C SER A 17 -6.06 -11.72 -4.55
N HIS A 18 -5.87 -12.82 -3.82
CA HIS A 18 -6.69 -13.13 -2.64
C HIS A 18 -6.51 -12.10 -1.51
N ILE A 19 -5.33 -11.50 -1.35
CA ILE A 19 -5.09 -10.39 -0.41
C ILE A 19 -5.77 -9.13 -0.91
N LEU A 20 -5.70 -8.85 -2.21
CA LEU A 20 -6.36 -7.68 -2.80
C LEU A 20 -7.87 -7.73 -2.66
N ASP A 21 -8.47 -8.91 -2.79
CA ASP A 21 -9.92 -9.09 -2.62
C ASP A 21 -10.34 -8.93 -1.15
N ILE A 22 -9.51 -9.36 -0.18
CA ILE A 22 -9.70 -9.08 1.24
C ILE A 22 -9.61 -7.56 1.48
N TRP A 23 -8.57 -6.91 1.01
CA TRP A 23 -8.39 -5.47 1.20
C TRP A 23 -9.49 -4.64 0.54
N GLU A 24 -9.94 -5.01 -0.65
CA GLU A 24 -11.08 -4.34 -1.30
C GLU A 24 -12.38 -4.50 -0.50
N LYS A 25 -12.58 -5.65 0.16
CA LYS A 25 -13.75 -5.94 0.99
C LYS A 25 -13.76 -5.17 2.32
N TYR A 26 -12.60 -5.09 3.00
CA TYR A 26 -12.50 -4.54 4.36
C TYR A 26 -12.05 -3.07 4.41
N TYR A 27 -11.35 -2.60 3.38
CA TYR A 27 -10.95 -1.20 3.24
C TYR A 27 -11.82 -0.52 2.17
N SER A 28 -11.18 0.21 1.26
CA SER A 28 -11.82 0.95 0.18
C SER A 28 -11.29 0.41 -1.15
N PRO A 29 -12.12 0.31 -2.21
CA PRO A 29 -11.66 -0.11 -3.53
C PRO A 29 -10.55 0.79 -4.11
N CYS A 30 -10.44 2.02 -3.62
CA CYS A 30 -9.40 2.98 -3.95
C CYS A 30 -8.54 3.31 -2.73
N LEU A 31 -7.24 3.48 -2.96
CA LEU A 31 -6.30 3.97 -1.95
C LEU A 31 -6.61 5.42 -1.59
N LEU A 32 -6.38 5.76 -0.33
CA LEU A 32 -6.32 7.15 0.11
C LEU A 32 -5.06 7.83 -0.48
N PRO A 33 -5.06 9.16 -0.64
CA PRO A 33 -3.91 9.88 -1.20
C PRO A 33 -2.58 9.54 -0.51
N LEU A 34 -2.55 9.51 0.82
CA LEU A 34 -1.37 9.12 1.61
C LEU A 34 -0.91 7.69 1.32
N GLN A 35 -1.86 6.76 1.11
CA GLN A 35 -1.54 5.37 0.83
C GLN A 35 -0.96 5.19 -0.57
N GLU A 36 -1.56 5.86 -1.55
CA GLU A 36 -1.06 5.87 -2.92
C GLU A 36 0.34 6.49 -2.99
N GLU A 37 0.59 7.56 -2.25
CA GLU A 37 1.90 8.19 -2.15
C GLU A 37 2.95 7.23 -1.58
N ALA A 38 2.63 6.53 -0.49
CA ALA A 38 3.50 5.51 0.11
C ALA A 38 3.87 4.39 -0.87
N VAL A 39 2.91 3.93 -1.68
CA VAL A 39 3.11 2.88 -2.67
C VAL A 39 3.95 3.34 -3.85
N ARG A 40 3.69 4.55 -4.38
CA ARG A 40 4.38 5.06 -5.57
C ARG A 40 5.78 5.55 -5.30
N ASN A 41 5.96 6.27 -4.19
CA ASN A 41 7.15 7.10 -3.97
C ASN A 41 8.08 6.54 -2.90
N TYR A 42 7.58 5.67 -2.02
CA TYR A 42 8.32 5.19 -0.85
C TYR A 42 8.54 3.68 -0.82
N GLY A 43 8.15 2.97 -1.89
CA GLY A 43 8.44 1.55 -2.07
C GLY A 43 7.89 0.65 -0.96
N ILE A 44 6.75 1.01 -0.37
CA ILE A 44 6.23 0.28 0.80
C ILE A 44 5.88 -1.20 0.51
N LEU A 45 5.68 -1.54 -0.76
CA LEU A 45 5.39 -2.89 -1.24
C LEU A 45 6.57 -3.53 -2.02
N ASP A 46 7.73 -2.88 -2.09
CA ASP A 46 8.90 -3.39 -2.84
C ASP A 46 9.71 -4.41 -2.02
N TYR A 47 9.05 -5.37 -1.38
CA TYR A 47 9.73 -6.43 -0.61
C TYR A 47 10.48 -7.39 -1.54
N GLY A 48 11.76 -7.64 -1.24
CA GLY A 48 12.57 -8.64 -1.95
C GLY A 48 13.12 -8.22 -3.31
N ARG A 49 12.90 -6.97 -3.75
CA ARG A 49 13.45 -6.46 -5.02
C ARG A 49 14.90 -5.94 -4.84
N GLY A 50 15.79 -6.83 -4.43
CA GLY A 50 17.26 -6.75 -4.64
C GLY A 50 18.07 -5.57 -4.08
N ASP A 51 17.47 -4.48 -3.63
CA ASP A 51 18.19 -3.32 -3.11
C ASP A 51 18.37 -3.39 -1.60
N LYS A 52 19.61 -3.14 -1.16
CA LYS A 52 20.18 -3.49 0.14
C LYS A 52 19.77 -2.57 1.29
N ASP A 53 18.73 -1.76 1.11
CA ASP A 53 18.27 -0.84 2.12
C ASP A 53 16.84 -1.18 2.51
N ASN A 54 16.69 -1.81 3.67
CA ASN A 54 15.42 -1.87 4.38
C ASN A 54 14.95 -0.43 4.63
N ASN A 55 14.19 0.13 3.68
CA ASN A 55 13.70 1.50 3.77
C ASN A 55 12.70 1.61 4.92
N ASN A 56 13.22 2.05 6.06
CA ASN A 56 12.44 2.41 7.24
C ASN A 56 11.59 3.63 6.88
N LEU A 57 10.26 3.46 6.88
CA LEU A 57 9.33 4.52 6.55
C LEU A 57 8.65 5.04 7.83
N LEU A 58 8.88 6.31 8.17
CA LEU A 58 8.15 6.99 9.22
C LEU A 58 6.92 7.69 8.62
N VAL A 59 5.73 7.26 9.02
CA VAL A 59 4.46 7.86 8.58
C VAL A 59 3.81 8.61 9.74
N ILE A 60 3.66 9.92 9.62
CA ILE A 60 2.96 10.77 10.59
C ILE A 60 1.67 11.28 9.92
N ALA A 61 0.51 10.82 10.40
CA ALA A 61 -0.79 11.29 9.91
C ALA A 61 -1.87 11.19 11.00
N PRO A 62 -2.93 12.03 11.00
CA PRO A 62 -4.07 11.92 11.90
C PRO A 62 -4.76 10.55 11.85
N PRO A 63 -5.51 10.12 12.90
CA PRO A 63 -6.37 8.93 12.84
C PRO A 63 -7.27 8.94 11.59
N SER A 64 -7.70 7.77 11.12
CA SER A 64 -8.51 7.57 9.89
C SER A 64 -7.83 7.79 8.53
N GLN A 65 -6.59 8.29 8.47
CA GLN A 65 -5.84 8.46 7.21
C GLN A 65 -5.27 7.16 6.60
N GLY A 66 -5.76 5.99 7.03
CA GLY A 66 -5.39 4.70 6.42
C GLY A 66 -4.00 4.18 6.79
N LYS A 67 -3.42 4.62 7.91
CA LYS A 67 -2.11 4.14 8.41
C LYS A 67 -2.08 2.63 8.70
N SER A 68 -3.21 2.02 9.08
CA SER A 68 -3.29 0.58 9.36
C SER A 68 -3.00 -0.27 8.12
N PHE A 69 -3.54 0.13 6.97
CA PHE A 69 -3.26 -0.50 5.67
C PHE A 69 -1.76 -0.48 5.33
N LEU A 70 -1.06 0.63 5.62
CA LEU A 70 0.38 0.74 5.37
C LEU A 70 1.19 -0.24 6.24
N GLY A 71 0.75 -0.47 7.47
CA GLY A 71 1.34 -1.49 8.33
C GLY A 71 1.11 -2.91 7.81
N GLU A 72 -0.14 -3.24 7.47
CA GLU A 72 -0.50 -4.57 6.93
C GLU A 72 0.19 -4.87 5.60
N GLY A 73 0.26 -3.87 4.71
CA GLY A 73 0.91 -3.99 3.42
C GLY A 73 2.39 -4.35 3.54
N ARG A 74 3.11 -3.91 4.58
CA ARG A 74 4.51 -4.30 4.80
C ARG A 74 4.68 -5.69 5.41
N ILE A 75 3.66 -6.24 6.05
CA ILE A 75 3.72 -7.57 6.67
C ILE A 75 3.37 -8.65 5.65
N GLN A 76 2.47 -8.34 4.71
CA GLN A 76 1.91 -9.29 3.76
C GLN A 76 2.47 -9.18 2.33
N ALA A 77 3.31 -8.18 2.04
CA ALA A 77 4.00 -8.02 0.76
C ALA A 77 5.30 -8.83 0.68
#